data_AF-A0A7X2MU86-F1
#
_entry.id   AF-A0A7X2MU86-F1
#
_cell.length_a   1.000
_cell.length_b   1.000
_cell.length_c   1.000
_cell.angle_alpha   90.00
_cell.angle_beta   90.00
_cell.angle_gamma   90.00
#
_symmetry.space_group_name_H-M   'P 1'
#
loop_
_entity.id
_entity.type
_entity.pdbx_description
1 polymer ?
#
loop_
_entity_poly.entity_id
_entity_poly.type
_entity_poly.pdbx_seq_one_letter_code
_entity_poly.pdbx_strand_id
1 'polypeptide(L)'
;ILTDTGYLFPETYRFIDELADQLNLNLKVFRAETSPAWQEARYGKLWEQGVEGIEKYNEINKVEPMNRAIETLGAQTWFAGLRRDQSGSRANL
;
A
#
# COMPACT_ATOMS: atom_id res chain seq x y z
N ILE A 1 1.44 2.32 9.62
CA ILE A 1 2.17 1.81 8.43
C ILE A 1 1.46 2.38 7.21
N LEU A 2 2.21 2.93 6.25
CA LEU A 2 1.73 3.34 4.93
C LEU A 2 2.42 2.46 3.88
N THR A 3 1.64 1.81 3.03
CA THR A 3 2.15 1.11 1.84
C THR A 3 2.07 2.04 0.64
N ASP A 4 3.21 2.64 0.28
CA ASP A 4 3.33 3.53 -0.86
C ASP A 4 3.62 2.73 -2.13
N THR A 5 2.64 2.70 -3.04
CA THR A 5 2.79 2.00 -4.33
C THR A 5 3.62 2.81 -5.34
N GLY A 6 3.94 4.07 -5.03
CA GLY A 6 4.59 5.01 -5.95
C GLY A 6 3.66 5.59 -7.03
N TYR A 7 2.35 5.32 -6.93
CA TYR A 7 1.31 5.82 -7.84
C TYR A 7 0.10 6.38 -7.08
N LEU A 8 0.28 6.78 -5.82
CA LEU A 8 -0.81 7.44 -5.10
C LEU A 8 -1.08 8.81 -5.75
N PHE A 9 -2.29 9.33 -5.59
CA PHE A 9 -2.60 10.67 -6.09
C PHE A 9 -1.70 11.71 -5.41
N PRO A 10 -1.25 12.77 -6.12
CA PRO A 10 -0.48 13.86 -5.51
C PRO A 10 -1.15 14.45 -4.27
N GLU A 11 -2.48 14.57 -4.29
CA GLU A 11 -3.31 15.03 -3.18
C GLU A 11 -3.18 14.09 -1.97
N THR A 12 -3.09 12.78 -2.20
CA THR A 12 -2.93 11.79 -1.13
C THR A 12 -1.60 11.96 -0.40
N TYR A 13 -0.49 12.23 -1.12
CA TYR A 13 0.79 12.52 -0.47
C TYR A 13 0.71 13.79 0.39
N ARG A 14 0.16 14.88 -0.15
CA ARG A 14 -0.02 16.13 0.62
C ARG A 14 -0.87 15.92 1.87
N PHE A 15 -1.94 15.13 1.74
CA PHE A 15 -2.82 14.80 2.86
C PHE A 15 -2.14 13.91 3.91
N ILE A 16 -1.30 12.98 3.49
CA ILE A 16 -0.46 12.18 4.40
C ILE A 16 0.48 13.08 5.19
N ASP A 17 1.16 14.02 4.51
CA ASP A 17 2.09 14.95 5.17
C ASP A 17 1.37 15.84 6.18
N GLU A 18 0.22 16.41 5.78
CA GLU A 18 -0.63 17.23 6.65
C GLU A 18 -1.09 16.45 7.90
N LEU A 19 -1.61 15.23 7.74
CA LEU A 19 -2.07 14.43 8.87
C LEU A 19 -0.92 13.91 9.73
N ALA A 20 0.23 13.58 9.14
CA ALA A 20 1.40 13.14 9.87
C ALA A 20 1.91 14.23 10.81
N ASP A 21 1.93 15.48 10.35
CA ASP A 21 2.29 16.65 11.16
C ASP A 21 1.22 16.94 12.21
N GLN A 22 -0.05 17.12 11.78
CA GLN A 22 -1.15 17.51 12.66
C GLN A 22 -1.37 16.53 13.81
N LEU A 23 -1.24 15.23 13.55
CA LEU A 23 -1.47 14.16 14.53
C LEU A 23 -0.17 13.61 15.15
N ASN A 24 0.99 14.17 14.78
CA ASN A 24 2.32 13.73 15.20
C ASN A 24 2.50 12.20 15.04
N LEU A 25 2.19 11.69 13.85
CA LEU A 25 2.21 10.25 13.58
C LEU A 25 3.65 9.75 13.49
N ASN A 26 3.94 8.62 14.15
CA ASN A 26 5.14 7.83 13.89
C ASN A 26 5.00 7.07 12.55
N LEU A 27 4.96 7.82 11.45
CA LEU A 27 4.69 7.29 10.13
C LEU A 27 5.83 6.36 9.67
N LYS A 28 5.47 5.12 9.33
CA LYS A 28 6.38 4.12 8.74
C LYS A 28 5.95 3.83 7.31
N VAL A 29 6.73 4.31 6.35
CA VAL A 29 6.45 4.15 4.92
C VAL A 29 7.21 2.94 4.39
N PHE A 30 6.49 2.02 3.79
CA PHE A 30 7.04 0.86 3.09
C PHE A 30 6.61 0.92 1.63
N ARG A 31 7.54 0.56 0.75
CA ARG A 31 7.37 0.54 -0.71
C ARG A 31 7.99 -0.74 -1.27
N ALA A 32 7.65 -1.06 -2.50
CA ALA A 32 8.35 -2.09 -3.27
C ALA A 32 9.87 -1.79 -3.31
N GLU A 33 10.68 -2.84 -3.37
CA GLU A 33 12.15 -2.70 -3.46
C GLU A 33 12.59 -1.99 -4.76
N THR A 34 11.78 -2.08 -5.81
CA THR A 34 12.01 -1.45 -7.10
C THR A 34 11.06 -0.28 -7.31
N SER A 35 11.58 0.80 -7.92
CA SER A 35 10.78 2.00 -8.19
C SER A 35 9.69 1.75 -9.24
N PRO A 36 8.63 2.59 -9.28
CA PRO A 36 7.64 2.61 -10.35
C PRO A 36 8.25 2.49 -11.76
N ALA A 37 9.22 3.34 -12.07
CA ALA A 37 9.90 3.35 -13.36
C ALA A 37 10.64 2.05 -13.68
N TRP A 38 11.25 1.41 -12.67
CA TRP A 38 11.92 0.12 -12.86
C TRP A 38 10.89 -0.99 -13.11
N GLN A 39 9.81 -1.01 -12.35
CA GLN A 39 8.74 -2.00 -12.53
C GLN A 39 8.13 -1.89 -13.94
N GLU A 40 7.85 -0.67 -14.41
CA GLU A 40 7.38 -0.43 -15.78
C GLU A 40 8.41 -0.86 -16.83
N ALA A 41 9.70 -0.58 -16.61
CA ALA A 41 10.75 -1.01 -17.53
C ALA A 41 10.89 -2.54 -17.62
N ARG A 42 10.64 -3.27 -16.52
CA ARG A 42 10.82 -4.73 -16.45
C ARG A 42 9.58 -5.51 -16.86
N TYR A 43 8.40 -4.98 -16.55
CA TYR A 43 7.14 -5.71 -16.68
C TYR A 43 6.09 -4.98 -17.52
N GLY A 44 6.35 -3.75 -17.95
CA GLY A 44 5.33 -2.86 -18.50
C GLY A 44 4.32 -2.42 -17.43
N LYS A 45 3.21 -1.85 -17.88
CA LYS A 45 2.10 -1.45 -17.02
C LYS A 45 1.28 -2.65 -16.62
N LEU A 46 1.61 -3.25 -15.48
CA LEU A 46 0.96 -4.48 -14.99
C LEU A 46 -0.57 -4.36 -14.86
N TRP A 47 -1.08 -3.17 -14.55
CA TRP A 47 -2.53 -2.92 -14.45
C TRP A 47 -3.27 -2.95 -15.80
N GLU A 48 -2.56 -2.95 -16.93
CA GLU A 48 -3.14 -3.10 -18.28
C GLU A 48 -3.11 -4.57 -18.75
N GLN A 49 -2.61 -5.50 -17.94
CA GLN A 49 -2.37 -6.92 -18.30
C GLN A 49 -3.41 -7.88 -17.72
N GLY A 50 -4.64 -7.40 -17.51
CA GLY A 50 -5.73 -8.19 -16.97
C GLY A 50 -5.53 -8.58 -15.50
N VAL A 51 -6.25 -9.62 -15.06
CA VAL A 51 -6.32 -10.01 -13.64
C VAL A 51 -4.97 -10.46 -13.10
N GLU A 52 -4.24 -11.31 -13.83
CA GLU A 52 -2.91 -11.79 -13.39
C GLU A 52 -1.90 -10.64 -13.25
N GLY A 53 -1.96 -9.64 -14.14
CA GLY A 53 -1.14 -8.43 -14.04
C GLY A 53 -1.47 -7.61 -12.79
N ILE A 54 -2.77 -7.43 -12.49
CA ILE A 54 -3.23 -6.74 -11.29
C ILE A 54 -2.82 -7.50 -10.02
N GLU A 55 -2.94 -8.82 -10.00
CA GLU A 55 -2.49 -9.67 -8.88
C GLU A 55 -1.00 -9.50 -8.63
N LYS A 56 -0.17 -9.60 -9.67
CA LYS A 56 1.28 -9.38 -9.56
C LYS A 56 1.62 -7.95 -9.11
N TYR A 57 0.92 -6.94 -9.62
CA TYR A 57 1.12 -5.55 -9.18
C TYR A 57 0.79 -5.38 -7.69
N ASN A 58 -0.34 -5.94 -7.23
CA ASN A 58 -0.74 -5.88 -5.83
C ASN A 58 0.23 -6.65 -4.93
N GLU A 59 0.76 -7.79 -5.39
CA GLU A 59 1.74 -8.57 -4.65
C GLU A 59 3.00 -7.73 -4.37
N ILE A 60 3.58 -7.15 -5.43
CA ILE A 60 4.82 -6.35 -5.35
C ILE A 60 4.64 -5.05 -4.57
N ASN A 61 3.50 -4.36 -4.75
CA ASN A 61 3.34 -2.99 -4.26
C ASN A 61 2.48 -2.87 -3.00
N LYS A 62 1.78 -3.92 -2.57
CA LYS A 62 0.90 -3.88 -1.39
C LYS A 62 1.09 -5.05 -0.43
N VAL A 63 1.04 -6.28 -0.94
CA VAL A 63 1.10 -7.49 -0.09
C VAL A 63 2.50 -7.67 0.50
N GLU A 64 3.53 -7.76 -0.35
CA GLU A 64 4.92 -7.89 0.09
C GLU A 64 5.34 -6.75 1.02
N PRO A 65 5.13 -5.45 0.68
CA PRO A 65 5.55 -4.37 1.56
C PRO A 65 4.84 -4.38 2.92
N MET A 66 3.58 -4.82 2.99
CA MET A 66 2.86 -4.93 4.27
C MET A 66 3.40 -6.09 5.12
N ASN A 67 3.62 -7.27 4.52
CA ASN A 67 4.17 -8.43 5.22
C ASN A 67 5.55 -8.10 5.79
N ARG A 68 6.43 -7.51 4.97
CA ARG A 68 7.74 -7.04 5.40
C ARG A 68 7.64 -5.98 6.49
N ALA A 69 6.65 -5.09 6.45
CA ALA A 69 6.45 -4.09 7.50
C ALA A 69 6.09 -4.72 8.85
N ILE A 70 5.19 -5.71 8.86
CA ILE A 70 4.78 -6.43 10.08
C ILE A 70 5.99 -7.15 10.69
N GLU A 71 6.76 -7.87 9.88
CA GLU A 71 7.97 -8.57 10.31
C GLU A 71 9.05 -7.61 10.83
N THR A 72 9.36 -6.56 10.06
CA THR A 72 10.38 -5.56 10.43
C THR A 72 10.07 -4.86 11.74
N LEU A 73 8.79 -4.60 12.00
CA LEU A 73 8.33 -3.94 13.23
C LEU A 73 8.09 -4.92 14.39
N GLY A 74 8.22 -6.23 14.15
CA GLY A 74 7.92 -7.26 15.15
C GLY A 74 6.46 -7.25 15.62
N ALA A 75 5.54 -6.75 14.79
CA ALA A 75 4.16 -6.50 15.20
C ALA A 75 3.39 -7.82 15.39
N GLN A 76 2.81 -8.02 16.58
CA GLN A 76 1.96 -9.17 16.89
C GLN A 76 0.46 -8.85 16.73
N THR A 77 0.11 -7.58 16.79
CA THR A 77 -1.27 -7.09 16.67
C THR A 77 -1.33 -5.97 15.65
N TRP A 78 -2.33 -6.01 14.77
CA TRP A 78 -2.54 -5.02 13.73
C TRP A 78 -3.93 -4.40 13.83
N PHE A 79 -3.97 -3.08 14.00
CA PHE A 79 -5.20 -2.28 13.90
C PHE A 79 -5.36 -1.72 12.49
N ALA A 80 -6.54 -1.93 11.89
CA ALA A 80 -6.89 -1.39 10.57
C ALA A 80 -8.25 -0.70 10.61
N GLY A 81 -8.40 0.41 9.89
CA GLY A 81 -9.64 1.21 9.84
C GLY A 81 -10.71 0.66 8.88
N LEU A 82 -10.84 -0.67 8.77
CA LEU A 82 -11.84 -1.30 7.91
C LEU A 82 -13.24 -1.10 8.51
N ARG A 83 -14.21 -0.74 7.66
CA ARG A 83 -15.62 -0.65 8.05
C ARG A 83 -16.50 -1.53 7.17
N ARG A 84 -17.60 -2.03 7.74
CA ARG A 84 -18.53 -2.98 7.10
C ARG A 84 -19.22 -2.41 5.85
N ASP A 85 -19.38 -1.08 5.79
CA ASP A 85 -20.06 -0.34 4.73
C ASP A 85 -19.19 -0.06 3.49
N GLN A 86 -17.88 -0.29 3.56
CA GLN A 86 -16.93 0.16 2.52
C GLN A 86 -16.83 -0.77 1.30
N SER A 87 -17.12 -2.06 1.43
CA SER A 87 -17.08 -3.01 0.30
C SER A 87 -17.89 -4.27 0.60
N GLY A 88 -18.48 -4.89 -0.43
CA GLY A 88 -19.38 -6.03 -0.29
C GLY A 88 -18.82 -7.23 0.49
N SER A 89 -17.52 -7.53 0.36
CA SER A 89 -16.88 -8.63 1.11
C SER A 89 -16.65 -8.35 2.60
N ARG A 90 -16.81 -7.10 3.05
CA ARG A 90 -16.57 -6.68 4.44
C ARG A 90 -17.82 -6.68 5.32
N ALA A 91 -19.00 -6.90 4.73
CA ALA A 91 -20.24 -6.99 5.49
C ALA A 91 -20.25 -8.17 6.47
N ASN A 92 -19.48 -9.23 6.17
CA ASN A 92 -19.42 -10.48 6.93
C ASN A 92 -18.13 -10.65 7.77
N LEU A 93 -17.36 -9.57 7.97
CA LEU A 93 -16.24 -9.49 8.92
C LEU A 93 -16.72 -8.89 10.26
#